data_AF-A0A1L4CY54-F1
#
_entry.id   AF-A0A1L4CY54-F1
#
_cell.length_a   1.000
_cell.length_b   1.000
_cell.length_c   1.000
_cell.angle_alpha   90.00
_cell.angle_beta   90.00
_cell.angle_gamma   90.00
#
_symmetry.space_group_name_H-M   'P 1'
#
loop_
_entity.id
_entity.type
_entity.pdbx_description
1 polymer ?
#
loop_
_entity_poly.entity_id
_entity_poly.type
_entity_poly.pdbx_seq_one_letter_code
_entity_poly.pdbx_strand_id
1 'polypeptide(L)'
;MWEGNIADANAIANSPSAENGKIVVTANVLGKTLFAFNQNIGKLGYKDEKTLFNTPIQYEANTRFSIGPIPVRLAAGIRGNNVMKWGIEIVPLELQTYLQHYAGIDAYASAAVDVAVAGTGVTGRLLLISANTQISAGALVAFADHPSIKLQLVGTTNLEALNGDLRVFVYAYLPSWRFWRGFLERKEWSTSLASFKGYRYTGNIFSIRGNLKIPKNAPSKIE
;
A
#
# COMPACT_ATOMS: atom_id res chain seq x y z
N MET A 1 -8.34 -22.64 -21.07
CA MET A 1 -7.89 -22.89 -19.69
C MET A 1 -6.38 -22.80 -19.68
N TRP A 2 -5.79 -22.10 -18.72
CA TRP A 2 -4.34 -22.01 -18.57
C TRP A 2 -3.91 -23.03 -17.51
N GLU A 3 -3.04 -23.98 -17.88
CA GLU A 3 -2.56 -25.09 -17.03
C GLU A 3 -1.13 -24.84 -16.50
N GLY A 4 -0.73 -23.57 -16.38
CA GLY A 4 0.59 -23.20 -15.87
C GLY A 4 0.62 -23.02 -14.35
N ASN A 5 1.81 -23.05 -13.76
CA ASN A 5 2.00 -22.72 -12.35
C ASN A 5 1.80 -21.20 -12.16
N ILE A 6 0.71 -20.79 -11.50
CA ILE A 6 0.29 -19.37 -11.39
C ILE A 6 1.37 -18.53 -10.68
N ALA A 7 1.99 -19.10 -9.65
CA ALA A 7 3.08 -18.50 -8.91
C ALA A 7 4.00 -19.59 -8.33
N ASP A 8 5.31 -19.35 -8.35
CA ASP A 8 6.33 -20.19 -7.74
C ASP A 8 7.36 -19.28 -7.05
N ALA A 9 7.84 -19.69 -5.86
CA ALA A 9 8.91 -18.99 -5.16
C ALA A 9 9.93 -20.00 -4.63
N ASN A 10 11.20 -19.77 -4.94
CA ASN A 10 12.33 -20.56 -4.46
C ASN A 10 13.27 -19.67 -3.65
N ALA A 11 13.67 -20.11 -2.47
CA ALA A 11 14.59 -19.39 -1.60
C ALA A 11 15.71 -20.33 -1.13
N ILE A 12 16.95 -19.97 -1.43
CA ILE A 12 18.16 -20.67 -1.02
C ILE A 12 18.98 -19.72 -0.14
N ALA A 13 19.27 -20.14 1.09
CA ALA A 13 20.07 -19.37 2.03
C ALA A 13 21.32 -20.17 2.40
N ASN A 14 22.49 -19.59 2.18
CA ASN A 14 23.79 -20.14 2.58
C ASN A 14 24.43 -19.23 3.62
N SER A 15 24.81 -19.79 4.78
CA SER A 15 25.46 -19.05 5.86
C SER A 15 26.77 -19.75 6.26
N PRO A 16 27.90 -19.41 5.62
CA PRO A 16 29.22 -19.93 6.03
C PRO A 16 29.59 -19.43 7.43
N SER A 17 30.32 -20.23 8.21
CA SER A 17 30.70 -19.93 9.60
C SER A 17 31.60 -18.68 9.77
N ALA A 18 32.19 -18.16 8.69
CA ALA A 18 33.16 -17.05 8.72
C ALA A 18 32.91 -15.93 7.68
N GLU A 19 31.87 -16.02 6.85
CA GLU A 19 31.61 -15.06 5.76
C GLU A 19 30.18 -14.51 5.80
N ASN A 20 29.93 -13.40 5.08
CA ASN A 20 28.59 -12.85 4.94
C ASN A 20 27.66 -13.88 4.29
N GLY A 21 26.55 -14.19 4.94
CA GLY A 21 25.55 -15.11 4.39
C GLY A 21 25.00 -14.61 3.05
N LYS A 22 24.72 -15.54 2.14
CA LYS A 22 24.16 -15.25 0.82
C LYS A 22 22.75 -15.80 0.74
N ILE A 23 21.80 -14.96 0.37
CA ILE A 23 20.42 -15.39 0.08
C ILE A 23 20.15 -15.18 -1.41
N VAL A 24 19.61 -16.23 -2.03
CA VAL A 24 19.08 -16.20 -3.39
C VAL A 24 17.60 -16.49 -3.32
N VAL A 25 16.77 -15.53 -3.72
CA VAL A 25 15.30 -15.69 -3.76
C VAL A 25 14.84 -15.43 -5.17
N THR A 26 14.12 -16.38 -5.76
CA THR A 26 13.55 -16.24 -7.10
C THR A 26 12.04 -16.36 -6.99
N ALA A 27 11.32 -15.39 -7.55
CA ALA A 27 9.86 -15.41 -7.59
C ALA A 27 9.39 -15.33 -9.04
N ASN A 28 8.57 -16.30 -9.43
CA ASN A 28 7.99 -16.44 -10.75
C ASN A 28 6.47 -16.27 -10.63
N VAL A 29 5.88 -15.46 -11.52
CA VAL A 29 4.42 -15.30 -11.61
C VAL A 29 4.05 -15.37 -13.09
N LEU A 30 3.03 -16.17 -13.41
CA LEU A 30 2.54 -16.37 -14.78
C LEU A 30 3.68 -16.75 -15.77
N GLY A 31 4.61 -17.58 -15.32
CA GLY A 31 5.74 -18.05 -16.14
C GLY A 31 6.84 -17.01 -16.42
N LYS A 32 6.79 -15.82 -15.80
CA LYS A 32 7.87 -14.82 -15.86
C LYS A 32 8.56 -14.69 -14.51
N THR A 33 9.89 -14.69 -14.52
CA THR A 33 10.69 -14.31 -13.35
C THR A 33 10.50 -12.83 -13.09
N LEU A 34 9.74 -12.51 -12.05
CA LEU A 34 9.50 -11.13 -11.64
C LEU A 34 10.65 -10.59 -10.78
N PHE A 35 11.34 -11.50 -10.06
CA PHE A 35 12.42 -11.13 -9.17
C PHE A 35 13.45 -12.24 -9.02
N ALA A 36 14.71 -11.85 -9.07
CA ALA A 36 15.86 -12.67 -8.71
C ALA A 36 16.70 -11.84 -7.74
N PHE A 37 16.59 -12.15 -6.46
CA PHE A 37 17.41 -11.60 -5.40
C PHE A 37 18.68 -12.41 -5.29
N ASN A 38 19.82 -11.75 -5.23
CA ASN A 38 21.11 -12.38 -5.02
C ASN A 38 22.00 -11.39 -4.28
N GLN A 39 22.01 -11.44 -2.95
CA GLN A 39 22.72 -10.45 -2.15
C GLN A 39 23.44 -11.08 -0.96
N ASN A 40 24.58 -10.48 -0.62
CA ASN A 40 25.34 -10.76 0.60
C ASN A 40 24.69 -9.97 1.74
N ILE A 41 24.18 -10.67 2.75
CA ILE A 41 23.52 -10.06 3.90
C ILE A 41 24.61 -9.45 4.80
N GLY A 42 24.66 -8.12 4.86
CA GLY A 42 25.46 -7.39 5.86
C GLY A 42 24.81 -7.45 7.25
N LYS A 43 25.53 -6.98 8.28
CA LYS A 43 25.14 -7.08 9.71
C LYS A 43 23.84 -6.35 10.13
N LEU A 44 23.20 -5.59 9.25
CA LEU A 44 22.02 -4.78 9.57
C LEU A 44 20.96 -5.08 8.51
N GLY A 45 19.74 -5.41 8.96
CA GLY A 45 18.68 -5.99 8.15
C GLY A 45 18.45 -5.33 6.79
N TYR A 46 17.88 -6.11 5.87
CA TYR A 46 17.63 -5.72 4.49
C TYR A 46 16.13 -5.57 4.25
N LYS A 47 15.73 -4.51 3.56
CA LYS A 47 14.35 -4.32 3.13
C LYS A 47 14.34 -3.85 1.69
N ASP A 48 13.56 -4.53 0.85
CA ASP A 48 13.30 -4.12 -0.51
C ASP A 48 11.81 -4.18 -0.81
N GLU A 49 11.33 -3.18 -1.53
CA GLU A 49 9.94 -3.08 -1.97
C GLU A 49 9.91 -2.71 -3.44
N LYS A 50 9.24 -3.53 -4.24
CA LYS A 50 9.04 -3.31 -5.66
C LYS A 50 7.55 -3.13 -5.94
N THR A 51 7.22 -2.02 -6.58
CA THR A 51 5.90 -1.84 -7.16
C THR A 51 5.84 -2.61 -8.47
N LEU A 52 5.00 -3.64 -8.53
CA LEU A 52 4.84 -4.50 -9.71
C LEU A 52 4.03 -3.78 -10.80
N PHE A 53 2.97 -3.08 -10.40
CA PHE A 53 2.24 -2.16 -11.26
C PHE A 53 1.54 -1.09 -10.43
N ASN A 54 1.28 0.05 -11.07
CA ASN A 54 0.53 1.18 -10.54
C ASN A 54 -0.27 1.78 -11.70
N THR A 55 -1.58 1.52 -11.72
CA THR A 55 -2.47 1.95 -12.80
C THR A 55 -3.48 2.94 -12.23
N PRO A 56 -3.13 4.23 -12.19
CA PRO A 56 -4.08 5.27 -11.82
C PRO A 56 -5.10 5.45 -12.95
N ILE A 57 -6.35 5.65 -12.57
CA ILE A 57 -7.44 6.01 -13.47
C ILE A 57 -8.01 7.33 -12.96
N GLN A 58 -8.09 8.34 -13.81
CA GLN A 58 -8.71 9.60 -13.46
C GLN A 58 -9.49 10.12 -14.66
N TYR A 59 -10.79 10.29 -14.47
CA TYR A 59 -11.68 10.93 -15.42
C TYR A 59 -12.39 12.07 -14.70
N GLU A 60 -12.18 13.29 -15.18
CA GLU A 60 -12.79 14.49 -14.63
C GLU A 60 -13.48 15.26 -15.76
N ALA A 61 -14.74 15.60 -15.55
CA ALA A 61 -15.46 16.59 -16.31
C ALA A 61 -15.54 17.86 -15.47
N ASN A 62 -15.04 18.97 -16.01
CA ASN A 62 -15.14 20.27 -15.37
C ASN A 62 -15.91 21.25 -16.27
N THR A 63 -16.68 22.12 -15.63
CA THR A 63 -17.38 23.21 -16.31
C THR A 63 -17.30 24.47 -15.47
N ARG A 64 -17.30 25.61 -16.14
CA ARG A 64 -17.27 26.92 -15.51
C ARG A 64 -18.38 27.75 -16.12
N PHE A 65 -19.14 28.40 -15.27
CA PHE A 65 -20.15 29.35 -15.69
C PHE A 65 -20.23 30.47 -14.66
N SER A 66 -20.77 31.61 -15.05
CA SER A 66 -20.92 32.78 -14.19
C SER A 66 -22.40 32.99 -13.88
N ILE A 67 -22.73 33.18 -12.61
CA ILE A 67 -24.04 33.67 -12.18
C ILE A 67 -23.87 35.16 -11.88
N GLY A 68 -24.15 36.02 -12.86
CA GLY A 68 -23.80 37.44 -12.78
C GLY A 68 -22.27 37.65 -12.71
N PRO A 69 -21.74 38.50 -11.82
CA PRO A 69 -20.30 38.75 -11.69
C PRO A 69 -19.55 37.63 -10.95
N ILE A 70 -20.25 36.59 -10.51
CA ILE A 70 -19.70 35.54 -9.64
C ILE A 70 -19.35 34.31 -10.49
N PRO A 71 -18.05 33.97 -10.67
CA PRO A 71 -17.64 32.76 -11.36
C PRO A 71 -17.85 31.52 -10.48
N VAL A 72 -18.49 30.51 -11.06
CA VAL A 72 -18.76 29.20 -10.44
C VAL A 72 -17.98 28.13 -11.20
N ARG A 73 -17.33 27.24 -10.47
CA ARG A 73 -16.60 26.09 -10.98
C ARG A 73 -17.27 24.82 -10.50
N LEU A 74 -17.67 23.98 -11.43
CA LEU A 74 -18.12 22.62 -11.14
C LEU A 74 -17.09 21.63 -11.66
N ALA A 75 -16.78 20.62 -10.87
CA ALA A 75 -16.01 19.46 -11.30
C ALA A 75 -16.70 18.20 -10.80
N ALA A 76 -16.83 17.21 -11.65
CA ALA A 76 -17.28 15.88 -11.27
C ALA A 76 -16.36 14.86 -11.93
N GLY A 77 -16.00 13.82 -11.20
CA GLY A 77 -15.05 12.87 -11.70
C GLY A 77 -15.08 11.55 -10.95
N ILE A 78 -14.42 10.58 -11.56
CA ILE A 78 -14.12 9.28 -10.97
C ILE A 78 -12.60 9.17 -10.97
N ARG A 79 -12.05 8.80 -9.82
CA ARG A 79 -10.64 8.47 -9.71
C ARG A 79 -10.52 7.08 -9.10
N GLY A 80 -9.48 6.38 -9.48
CA GLY A 80 -9.20 5.05 -8.99
C GLY A 80 -7.72 4.78 -9.07
N ASN A 81 -7.30 3.79 -8.31
CA ASN A 81 -5.92 3.36 -8.31
C ASN A 81 -5.85 1.85 -8.11
N ASN A 82 -5.02 1.18 -8.89
CA ASN A 82 -4.73 -0.23 -8.75
C ASN A 82 -3.21 -0.39 -8.63
N VAL A 83 -2.77 -0.78 -7.43
CA VAL A 83 -1.35 -0.89 -7.08
C VAL A 83 -1.09 -2.28 -6.54
N MET A 84 -0.08 -2.95 -7.07
CA MET A 84 0.45 -4.17 -6.48
C MET A 84 1.90 -3.97 -6.11
N LYS A 85 2.22 -4.24 -4.86
CA LYS A 85 3.54 -4.15 -4.27
C LYS A 85 3.97 -5.52 -3.79
N TRP A 86 5.21 -5.86 -4.03
CA TRP A 86 5.85 -7.00 -3.42
C TRP A 86 7.07 -6.51 -2.66
N GLY A 87 7.29 -7.07 -1.48
CA GLY A 87 8.45 -6.72 -0.67
C GLY A 87 9.03 -7.92 0.05
N ILE A 88 10.29 -7.77 0.42
CA ILE A 88 11.03 -8.69 1.27
C ILE A 88 11.72 -7.88 2.36
N GLU A 89 11.64 -8.39 3.57
CA GLU A 89 12.22 -7.81 4.76
C GLU A 89 12.98 -8.92 5.49
N ILE A 90 14.27 -8.71 5.67
CA ILE A 90 15.20 -9.65 6.28
C ILE A 90 15.78 -8.95 7.50
N VAL A 91 15.40 -9.41 8.68
CA VAL A 91 15.88 -8.91 9.97
C VAL A 91 16.64 -10.06 10.63
N PRO A 92 17.61 -9.82 11.55
CA PRO A 92 18.23 -10.93 12.27
C PRO A 92 17.17 -11.85 12.88
N LEU A 93 17.24 -13.14 12.52
CA LEU A 93 16.30 -14.21 12.94
C LEU A 93 14.90 -14.18 12.31
N GLU A 94 14.61 -13.25 11.41
CA GLU A 94 13.30 -13.14 10.75
C GLU A 94 13.43 -12.86 9.25
N LEU A 95 12.79 -13.69 8.45
CA LEU A 95 12.63 -13.47 7.01
C LEU A 95 11.14 -13.30 6.74
N GLN A 96 10.74 -12.13 6.25
CA GLN A 96 9.37 -11.84 5.87
C GLN A 96 9.32 -11.43 4.40
N THR A 97 8.34 -11.93 3.67
CA THR A 97 7.95 -11.42 2.35
C THR A 97 6.48 -11.08 2.38
N TYR A 98 6.10 -10.04 1.65
CA TYR A 98 4.72 -9.64 1.53
C TYR A 98 4.35 -9.28 0.09
N LEU A 99 3.11 -9.58 -0.27
CA LEU A 99 2.45 -9.14 -1.49
C LEU A 99 1.22 -8.34 -1.07
N GLN A 100 1.23 -7.04 -1.37
CA GLN A 100 0.12 -6.14 -1.07
C GLN A 100 -0.54 -5.69 -2.37
N HIS A 101 -1.84 -5.89 -2.47
CA HIS A 101 -2.67 -5.43 -3.57
C HIS A 101 -3.70 -4.42 -3.06
N TYR A 102 -3.71 -3.24 -3.68
CA TYR A 102 -4.67 -2.19 -3.42
C TYR A 102 -5.43 -1.88 -4.71
N ALA A 103 -6.75 -1.95 -4.67
CA ALA A 103 -7.62 -1.54 -5.75
C ALA A 103 -8.75 -0.67 -5.17
N GLY A 104 -8.79 0.60 -5.54
CA GLY A 104 -9.80 1.54 -5.07
C GLY A 104 -10.36 2.39 -6.20
N ILE A 105 -11.64 2.74 -6.09
CA ILE A 105 -12.31 3.69 -6.97
C ILE A 105 -13.29 4.55 -6.17
N ASP A 106 -13.21 5.86 -6.37
CA ASP A 106 -14.10 6.83 -5.76
C ASP A 106 -14.60 7.85 -6.78
N ALA A 107 -15.86 8.23 -6.63
CA ALA A 107 -16.47 9.33 -7.36
C ALA A 107 -16.40 10.59 -6.50
N TYR A 108 -16.22 11.75 -7.12
CA TYR A 108 -16.27 13.03 -6.46
C TYR A 108 -17.03 14.04 -7.30
N ALA A 109 -17.66 15.00 -6.62
CA ALA A 109 -18.24 16.17 -7.22
C ALA A 109 -17.89 17.38 -6.34
N SER A 110 -17.46 18.47 -6.95
CA SER A 110 -17.19 19.71 -6.25
C SER A 110 -17.81 20.89 -6.99
N ALA A 111 -18.28 21.84 -6.19
CA ALA A 111 -18.79 23.12 -6.64
C ALA A 111 -18.08 24.18 -5.82
N ALA A 112 -17.44 25.14 -6.50
CA ALA A 112 -16.74 26.24 -5.85
C ALA A 112 -17.12 27.57 -6.49
N VAL A 113 -17.23 28.58 -5.65
CA VAL A 113 -17.43 29.96 -6.03
C VAL A 113 -16.16 30.72 -5.70
N ASP A 114 -15.60 31.39 -6.70
CA ASP A 114 -14.35 32.14 -6.56
C ASP A 114 -14.67 33.64 -6.53
N VAL A 115 -14.25 34.35 -5.48
CA VAL A 115 -14.46 35.79 -5.28
C VAL A 115 -13.11 36.47 -5.03
N ALA A 116 -12.44 36.89 -6.10
CA ALA A 116 -11.16 37.62 -6.10
C ALA A 116 -10.04 37.01 -5.22
N VAL A 117 -10.09 37.25 -3.90
CA VAL A 117 -9.09 36.81 -2.91
C VAL A 117 -9.56 35.66 -2.02
N ALA A 118 -10.84 35.27 -2.11
CA ALA A 118 -11.42 34.19 -1.32
C ALA A 118 -12.40 33.36 -2.15
N GLY A 119 -12.69 32.15 -1.72
CA GLY A 119 -13.70 31.30 -2.34
C GLY A 119 -14.33 30.37 -1.31
N THR A 120 -15.52 29.89 -1.65
CA THR A 120 -16.24 28.92 -0.84
C THR A 120 -16.79 27.83 -1.75
N GLY A 121 -16.88 26.61 -1.26
CA GLY A 121 -17.35 25.51 -2.05
C GLY A 121 -17.81 24.32 -1.22
N VAL A 122 -18.41 23.37 -1.92
CA VAL A 122 -18.84 22.09 -1.40
C VAL A 122 -18.15 21.02 -2.22
N THR A 123 -17.62 20.00 -1.55
CA THR A 123 -17.10 18.78 -2.17
C THR A 123 -17.83 17.59 -1.58
N GLY A 124 -18.45 16.79 -2.43
CA GLY A 124 -18.94 15.46 -2.11
C GLY A 124 -17.99 14.41 -2.66
N ARG A 125 -17.70 13.39 -1.85
CA ARG A 125 -16.95 12.21 -2.27
C ARG A 125 -17.72 10.96 -1.89
N LEU A 126 -17.68 9.98 -2.78
CA LEU A 126 -18.25 8.65 -2.60
C LEU A 126 -17.20 7.61 -2.97
N LEU A 127 -16.65 6.94 -1.97
CA LEU A 127 -15.91 5.71 -2.18
C LEU A 127 -16.87 4.65 -2.70
N LEU A 128 -16.65 4.17 -3.92
CA LEU A 128 -17.47 3.10 -4.50
C LEU A 128 -16.99 1.75 -3.95
N ILE A 129 -15.71 1.46 -4.12
CA ILE A 129 -15.05 0.27 -3.59
C ILE A 129 -13.56 0.55 -3.30
N SER A 130 -13.03 -0.06 -2.25
CA SER A 130 -11.60 -0.12 -1.92
C SER A 130 -11.32 -1.48 -1.33
N ALA A 131 -10.54 -2.28 -2.04
CA ALA A 131 -10.01 -3.55 -1.58
C ALA A 131 -8.50 -3.39 -1.33
N ASN A 132 -8.07 -3.69 -0.11
CA ASN A 132 -6.66 -3.79 0.25
C ASN A 132 -6.41 -5.20 0.79
N THR A 133 -5.73 -6.02 -0.01
CA THR A 133 -5.37 -7.38 0.34
C THR A 133 -3.87 -7.47 0.57
N GLN A 134 -3.47 -8.04 1.70
CA GLN A 134 -2.07 -8.24 2.04
C GLN A 134 -1.85 -9.72 2.35
N ILE A 135 -0.94 -10.34 1.60
CA ILE A 135 -0.44 -11.67 1.88
C ILE A 135 0.97 -11.51 2.43
N SER A 136 1.25 -12.07 3.60
CA SER A 136 2.57 -12.08 4.19
C SER A 136 2.98 -13.51 4.55
N ALA A 137 4.20 -13.86 4.16
CA ALA A 137 4.84 -15.11 4.53
C ALA A 137 6.10 -14.78 5.33
N GLY A 138 6.27 -15.41 6.48
CA GLY A 138 7.36 -15.15 7.40
C GLY A 138 7.95 -16.44 7.95
N ALA A 139 9.25 -16.45 8.16
CA ALA A 139 9.98 -17.46 8.90
C ALA A 139 10.76 -16.78 10.02
N LEU A 140 10.51 -17.19 11.26
CA LEU A 140 11.16 -16.62 12.44
C LEU A 140 11.85 -17.74 13.24
N VAL A 141 13.13 -17.53 13.53
CA VAL A 141 13.91 -18.41 14.42
C VAL A 141 13.63 -17.99 15.86
N ALA A 142 13.01 -18.88 16.62
CA ALA A 142 12.71 -18.67 18.03
C ALA A 142 13.60 -19.56 18.91
N PHE A 143 14.28 -18.92 19.87
CA PHE A 143 15.05 -19.57 20.92
C PHE A 143 14.25 -19.52 22.23
N ALA A 144 13.36 -20.50 22.41
CA ALA A 144 12.77 -20.76 23.72
C ALA A 144 13.68 -21.78 24.44
N ASP A 145 13.23 -23.03 24.58
CA ASP A 145 14.04 -24.11 25.19
C ASP A 145 14.91 -24.86 24.16
N HIS A 146 14.48 -24.87 22.90
CA HIS A 146 15.19 -25.43 21.75
C HIS A 146 15.05 -24.48 20.56
N PRO A 147 16.06 -24.41 19.67
CA PRO A 147 15.94 -23.62 18.46
C PRO A 147 14.80 -24.19 17.60
N SER A 148 13.83 -23.34 17.30
CA SER A 148 12.64 -23.70 16.52
C SER A 148 12.43 -22.66 15.42
N ILE A 149 11.93 -23.12 14.27
CA ILE A 149 11.58 -22.25 13.15
C ILE A 149 10.06 -22.16 13.10
N LYS A 150 9.55 -20.95 13.35
CA LYS A 150 8.13 -20.63 13.21
C LYS A 150 7.88 -20.14 11.80
N LEU A 151 7.04 -20.85 11.07
CA LEU A 151 6.57 -20.45 9.74
C LEU A 151 5.17 -19.85 9.89
N GLN A 152 4.95 -18.71 9.26
CA GLN A 152 3.67 -18.01 9.29
C GLN A 152 3.30 -17.57 7.88
N LEU A 153 2.09 -17.90 7.45
CA LEU A 153 1.50 -17.44 6.19
C LEU A 153 0.13 -16.85 6.52
N VAL A 154 -0.03 -15.55 6.32
CA VAL A 154 -1.25 -14.80 6.64
C VAL A 154 -1.71 -14.02 5.42
N GLY A 155 -2.98 -14.16 5.08
CA GLY A 155 -3.66 -13.31 4.11
C GLY A 155 -4.71 -12.49 4.83
N THR A 156 -4.59 -11.17 4.81
CA THR A 156 -5.59 -10.24 5.34
C THR A 156 -6.24 -9.47 4.20
N THR A 157 -7.49 -9.10 4.39
CA THR A 157 -8.21 -8.24 3.44
C THR A 157 -9.02 -7.20 4.19
N ASN A 158 -8.96 -5.97 3.72
CA ASN A 158 -9.84 -4.88 4.12
C ASN A 158 -10.62 -4.43 2.88
N LEU A 159 -11.93 -4.59 2.93
CA LEU A 159 -12.87 -4.17 1.91
C LEU A 159 -13.73 -3.05 2.48
N GLU A 160 -13.69 -1.89 1.83
CA GLU A 160 -14.53 -0.74 2.12
C GLU A 160 -15.33 -0.39 0.88
N ALA A 161 -16.64 -0.16 1.01
CA ALA A 161 -17.49 0.14 -0.11
C ALA A 161 -18.58 1.15 0.29
N LEU A 162 -19.01 1.97 -0.66
CA LEU A 162 -20.10 2.93 -0.49
C LEU A 162 -19.94 3.83 0.75
N ASN A 163 -18.73 4.35 0.99
CA ASN A 163 -18.48 5.29 2.08
C ASN A 163 -18.45 6.71 1.52
N GLY A 164 -19.23 7.63 2.06
CA GLY A 164 -19.31 8.98 1.50
C GLY A 164 -19.21 10.09 2.53
N ASP A 165 -18.68 11.21 2.07
CA ASP A 165 -18.49 12.41 2.87
C ASP A 165 -18.77 13.67 2.04
N LEU A 166 -19.50 14.60 2.67
CA LEU A 166 -19.83 15.91 2.13
C LEU A 166 -19.14 16.96 2.99
N ARG A 167 -18.28 17.77 2.37
CA ARG A 167 -17.50 18.81 3.04
C ARG A 167 -17.79 20.16 2.43
N VAL A 168 -17.90 21.17 3.28
CA VAL A 168 -17.83 22.58 2.87
C VAL A 168 -16.41 23.04 3.12
N PHE A 169 -15.85 23.81 2.19
CA PHE A 169 -14.54 24.42 2.35
C PHE A 169 -14.61 25.90 1.99
N VAL A 170 -13.84 26.69 2.71
CA VAL A 170 -13.60 28.11 2.45
C VAL A 170 -12.09 28.26 2.31
N TYR A 171 -11.66 28.99 1.30
CA TYR A 171 -10.25 29.28 1.10
C TYR A 171 -10.01 30.77 0.87
N ALA A 172 -8.87 31.27 1.30
CA ALA A 172 -8.45 32.65 1.07
C ALA A 172 -6.96 32.71 0.74
N TYR A 173 -6.58 33.64 -0.14
CA TYR A 173 -5.20 33.96 -0.44
C TYR A 173 -4.71 35.02 0.55
N LEU A 174 -3.87 34.61 1.49
CA LEU A 174 -3.32 35.50 2.52
C LEU A 174 -1.89 35.91 2.14
N PRO A 175 -1.49 37.17 2.42
CA PRO A 175 -0.11 37.57 2.24
C PRO A 175 0.81 36.74 3.16
N SER A 176 1.81 36.08 2.59
CA SER A 176 2.78 35.27 3.34
C SER A 176 4.11 36.01 3.46
N TRP A 177 4.68 36.07 4.67
CA TRP A 177 6.01 36.67 4.92
C TRP A 177 7.15 35.81 4.34
N ARG A 178 6.86 34.68 3.69
CA ARG A 178 7.86 33.86 3.00
C ARG A 178 8.23 34.48 1.64
N PHE A 179 9.00 35.56 1.70
CA PHE A 179 9.54 36.33 0.57
C PHE A 179 10.14 35.46 -0.57
N TRP A 180 10.71 34.29 -0.26
CA TRP A 180 11.36 33.43 -1.25
C TRP A 180 10.45 32.42 -1.98
N ARG A 181 9.15 32.29 -1.65
CA ARG A 181 8.25 31.27 -2.24
C ARG A 181 6.91 31.80 -2.79
N GLY A 182 6.76 33.12 -2.89
CA GLY A 182 5.57 33.80 -3.40
C GLY A 182 4.82 34.59 -2.33
N PHE A 183 4.19 35.70 -2.75
CA PHE A 183 3.54 36.65 -1.84
C PHE A 183 2.18 36.20 -1.31
N LEU A 184 1.57 35.16 -1.86
CA LEU A 184 0.22 34.72 -1.50
C LEU A 184 0.21 33.23 -1.18
N GLU A 185 -0.25 32.88 0.02
CA GLU A 185 -0.46 31.51 0.47
C GLU A 185 -1.96 31.22 0.54
N ARG A 186 -2.39 30.14 -0.12
CA ARG A 186 -3.79 29.69 -0.05
C ARG A 186 -4.00 28.98 1.27
N LYS A 187 -4.77 29.59 2.16
CA LYS A 187 -5.23 28.96 3.40
C LYS A 187 -6.64 28.42 3.20
N GLU A 188 -6.84 27.15 3.53
CA GLU A 188 -8.13 26.46 3.38
C GLU A 188 -8.62 25.99 4.75
N TRP A 189 -9.88 26.24 5.03
CA TRP A 189 -10.62 25.73 6.17
C TRP A 189 -11.77 24.88 5.64
N SER A 190 -11.97 23.70 6.21
CA SER A 190 -13.07 22.82 5.81
C SER A 190 -13.80 22.25 7.01
N THR A 191 -15.08 21.97 6.82
CA THR A 191 -15.93 21.30 7.80
C THR A 191 -16.75 20.22 7.11
N SER A 192 -16.95 19.09 7.81
CA SER A 192 -17.78 18.00 7.31
C SER A 192 -19.24 18.31 7.61
N LEU A 193 -20.08 18.42 6.57
CA LEU A 193 -21.52 18.61 6.72
C LEU A 193 -22.22 17.29 7.05
N ALA A 194 -21.91 16.26 6.28
CA ALA A 194 -22.53 14.96 6.38
C ALA A 194 -21.52 13.89 6.04
N SER A 195 -21.63 12.76 6.70
CA SER A 195 -20.88 11.55 6.35
C SER A 195 -21.78 10.36 6.58
N PHE A 196 -21.65 9.36 5.74
CA PHE A 196 -22.34 8.10 5.95
C PHE A 196 -21.33 6.96 5.87
N LYS A 197 -21.41 6.08 6.87
CA LYS A 197 -20.54 4.92 6.93
C LYS A 197 -21.05 3.88 5.95
N GLY A 198 -20.19 3.56 4.99
CA GLY A 198 -20.43 2.47 4.05
C GLY A 198 -20.26 1.10 4.66
N TYR A 199 -20.20 0.10 3.79
CA TYR A 199 -19.84 -1.26 4.16
C TYR A 199 -18.34 -1.35 4.44
N ARG A 200 -17.98 -2.03 5.53
CA ARG A 200 -16.60 -2.32 5.88
C ARG A 200 -16.48 -3.76 6.33
N TYR A 201 -15.55 -4.48 5.73
CA TYR A 201 -15.19 -5.84 6.09
C TYR A 201 -13.68 -5.93 6.25
N THR A 202 -13.25 -6.34 7.44
CA THR A 202 -11.86 -6.65 7.72
C THR A 202 -11.80 -8.10 8.16
N GLY A 203 -11.00 -8.91 7.47
CA GLY A 203 -10.90 -10.33 7.76
C GLY A 203 -9.58 -10.95 7.35
N ASN A 204 -9.34 -12.14 7.90
CA ASN A 204 -8.26 -13.00 7.43
C ASN A 204 -8.83 -13.93 6.35
N ILE A 205 -8.21 -13.94 5.17
CA ILE A 205 -8.51 -14.92 4.12
C ILE A 205 -7.98 -16.29 4.55
N PHE A 206 -6.76 -16.33 5.08
CA PHE A 206 -6.14 -17.52 5.64
C PHE A 206 -5.12 -17.15 6.73
N SER A 207 -4.92 -18.07 7.67
CA SER A 207 -3.83 -18.01 8.64
C SER A 207 -3.29 -19.42 8.85
N ILE A 208 -2.13 -19.69 8.28
CA ILE A 208 -1.44 -20.97 8.41
C ILE A 208 -0.19 -20.73 9.24
N ARG A 209 0.02 -21.57 10.25
CA ARG A 209 1.18 -21.52 11.13
C ARG A 209 1.79 -22.91 11.22
N GLY A 210 3.10 -22.98 11.05
CA GLY A 210 3.89 -24.19 11.22
C GLY A 210 4.97 -23.97 12.27
N ASN A 211 5.30 -25.00 13.02
CA ASN A 211 6.43 -24.98 13.94
C ASN A 211 7.34 -26.18 13.64
N LEU A 212 8.55 -25.90 13.17
CA LEU A 212 9.56 -26.90 12.90
C LEU A 212 10.55 -26.90 14.07
N LYS A 213 10.57 -28.02 14.81
CA LYS A 213 11.56 -28.26 15.86
C LYS A 213 12.84 -28.79 15.22
N ILE A 214 13.98 -28.17 15.51
CA ILE A 214 15.27 -28.68 15.06
C ILE A 214 15.64 -29.89 15.94
N PRO A 215 15.82 -31.10 15.38
CA PRO A 215 16.14 -32.28 16.17
C PRO A 215 17.53 -32.14 16.81
N LYS A 216 17.65 -32.58 18.06
CA LYS A 216 18.85 -32.48 18.90
C LYS A 216 20.09 -33.22 18.34
N ASN A 217 19.91 -34.07 17.33
CA ASN A 217 20.93 -34.96 16.76
C ASN A 217 21.30 -34.61 15.31
N ALA A 218 21.30 -33.33 14.91
CA ALA A 218 21.91 -32.96 13.64
C ALA A 218 23.43 -33.26 13.74
N PRO A 219 23.99 -34.18 12.93
CA PRO A 219 25.40 -34.54 13.04
C PRO A 219 26.25 -33.31 12.72
N SER A 220 27.01 -32.84 13.71
CA SER A 220 28.09 -31.89 13.51
C SER A 220 29.24 -32.60 12.81
N LYS A 221 29.13 -32.79 11.50
CA LYS A 221 30.29 -33.09 10.65
C LYS A 221 30.46 -31.95 9.66
N ILE A 222 31.22 -30.96 10.11
CA ILE A 222 31.99 -30.09 9.24
C ILE A 222 33.42 -30.29 9.72
N GLU A 223 34.13 -31.22 9.07
CA GLU A 223 35.60 -31.21 9.00
C GLU A 223 36.02 -30.26 7.89
#